data_AF-A0A831VNA1-F1
#
_entry.id   AF-A0A831VNA1-F1
#
_cell.length_a   1.000
_cell.length_b   1.000
_cell.length_c   1.000
_cell.angle_alpha   90.00
_cell.angle_beta   90.00
_cell.angle_gamma   90.00
#
_symmetry.space_group_name_H-M   'P 1'
#
loop_
_entity.id
_entity.type
_entity.pdbx_description
1 polymer ?
#
loop_
_entity_poly.entity_id
_entity_poly.type
_entity_poly.pdbx_seq_one_letter_code
_entity_poly.pdbx_strand_id
1 'polypeptide(L)' 'CVDVCPEDVYEIQDGKSVPVNGEECLGCESCVEVCEQEAITVSEV' A
#
# COMPACT_ATOMS: atom_id res chain seq x y z
N CYS A 1 -5.68 0.21 2.25
CA CYS A 1 -4.27 -0.20 2.01
C CYS A 1 -3.56 -0.57 3.31
N VAL A 2 -3.54 0.28 4.34
CA VAL A 2 -2.92 -0.02 5.65
C VAL A 2 -3.48 -1.30 6.26
N ASP A 3 -4.80 -1.42 6.42
CA ASP A 3 -5.41 -2.58 7.10
C ASP A 3 -5.46 -3.87 6.27
N VAL A 4 -5.27 -3.80 4.95
CA VAL A 4 -5.39 -4.96 4.04
C VAL A 4 -4.04 -5.53 3.64
N CYS A 5 -2.95 -4.78 3.85
CA CYS A 5 -1.63 -5.20 3.41
C CYS A 5 -1.08 -6.26 4.38
N PRO A 6 -0.82 -7.50 3.93
CA PRO A 6 -0.34 -8.56 4.81
C PRO A 6 1.08 -8.33 5.34
N GLU A 7 1.88 -7.53 4.61
CA GLU A 7 3.27 -7.23 4.94
C GLU A 7 3.44 -5.84 5.58
N ASP A 8 2.35 -5.20 6.01
CA ASP A 8 2.39 -3.88 6.66
C ASP A 8 3.22 -2.84 5.88
N VAL A 9 3.10 -2.82 4.55
CA VAL A 9 3.84 -1.91 3.65
C VAL A 9 3.55 -0.44 3.96
N TYR A 10 2.34 -0.15 4.44
CA TYR A 10 1.83 1.20 4.59
C TYR A 10 1.63 1.59 6.06
N GLU A 11 1.94 2.83 6.39
CA GLU A 11 1.61 3.46 7.68
C GLU A 11 0.81 4.76 7.47
N ILE A 12 0.06 5.18 8.50
CA ILE A 12 -0.59 6.50 8.50
C ILE A 12 0.36 7.54 9.11
N GLN A 13 0.78 8.50 8.29
CA GLN A 13 1.56 9.67 8.71
C GLN A 13 0.85 10.94 8.25
N ASP A 14 0.67 11.89 9.17
CA ASP A 14 -0.07 13.14 8.91
C ASP A 14 -1.45 12.93 8.27
N GLY A 15 -2.14 11.85 8.67
CA GLY A 15 -3.46 11.48 8.17
C GLY A 15 -3.47 10.92 6.74
N LYS A 16 -2.31 10.58 6.17
CA LYS A 16 -2.17 9.95 4.85
C LYS A 16 -1.44 8.62 4.94
N SER A 17 -1.82 7.69 4.08
CA SER A 17 -1.09 6.44 3.90
C SER A 17 0.23 6.68 3.18
N VAL A 18 1.32 6.15 3.73
CA VAL A 18 2.69 6.25 3.21
C VAL A 18 3.29 4.85 3.08
N PRO A 19 3.83 4.44 1.91
CA PRO A 19 4.47 3.14 1.74
C PRO A 19 5.89 3.14 2.35
N VAL A 20 5.99 2.88 3.65
CA VAL A 20 7.27 2.90 4.38
C VAL A 20 8.12 1.65 4.16
N ASN A 21 7.49 0.49 3.91
CA ASN A 21 8.17 -0.80 3.67
C ASN A 21 7.89 -1.31 2.24
N GLY A 22 7.97 -0.42 1.25
CA GLY A 22 7.64 -0.75 -0.15
C GLY A 22 8.43 -1.93 -0.74
N GLU A 23 9.61 -2.21 -0.20
CA GLU A 23 10.48 -3.32 -0.56
C GLU A 23 9.95 -4.71 -0.12
N GLU A 24 9.09 -4.76 0.89
CA GLU A 24 8.42 -5.98 1.36
C GLU A 24 7.13 -6.28 0.56
N CYS A 25 6.80 -5.44 -0.43
CA CYS A 25 5.59 -5.62 -1.23
C CYS A 25 5.63 -6.91 -2.06
N LEU A 26 4.65 -7.79 -1.85
CA LEU A 26 4.51 -9.05 -2.59
C LEU A 26 3.79 -8.91 -3.96
N GLY A 27 3.39 -7.70 -4.34
CA GLY A 27 2.68 -7.47 -5.60
C GLY A 27 1.26 -8.08 -5.67
N CYS A 28 0.60 -8.30 -4.52
CA CYS A 28 -0.74 -8.90 -4.48
C CYS A 28 -1.88 -7.98 -4.95
N GLU A 29 -1.60 -6.68 -5.16
CA GLU A 29 -2.52 -5.65 -5.66
C GLU A 29 -3.78 -5.38 -4.82
N SER A 30 -3.99 -6.04 -3.69
CA SER A 30 -5.17 -5.82 -2.83
C SER A 30 -5.27 -4.37 -2.32
N CYS A 31 -4.14 -3.69 -2.10
CA CYS A 31 -4.12 -2.30 -1.70
C CYS A 31 -4.67 -1.35 -2.79
N VAL A 32 -4.48 -1.70 -4.07
CA VAL A 32 -4.97 -0.95 -5.22
C VAL A 32 -6.47 -1.10 -5.33
N GLU A 33 -6.98 -2.34 -5.26
CA GLU A 33 -8.42 -2.63 -5.39
C GLU A 33 -9.28 -1.93 -4.34
N VAL A 34 -8.81 -1.87 -3.08
CA VAL A 34 -9.58 -1.26 -1.99
C VAL A 34 -9.41 0.26 -1.89
N CYS A 35 -8.51 0.88 -2.67
CA CYS A 35 -8.23 2.31 -2.57
C CYS A 35 -9.23 3.11 -3.40
N GLU A 36 -10.29 3.63 -2.75
CA GLU A 36 -11.31 4.47 -3.40
C GLU A 36 -10.74 5.75 -4.04
N GLN A 37 -9.56 6.20 -3.59
CA GLN A 37 -8.88 7.37 -4.14
C GLN A 37 -8.00 7.05 -5.34
N GLU A 38 -7.87 5.77 -5.73
CA GLU A 38 -7.01 5.31 -6.82
C GLU A 38 -5.56 5.81 -6.69
N ALA A 39 -5.09 5.98 -5.45
CA ALA A 39 -3.84 6.68 -5.14
C ALA A 39 -2.59 5.77 -5.16
N ILE A 40 -2.75 4.49 -5.49
CA ILE A 40 -1.71 3.48 -5.35
C ILE A 40 -1.48 2.81 -6.70
N THR A 41 -0.22 2.70 -7.09
CA THR A 41 0.25 1.89 -8.22
C THR A 41 1.30 0.91 -7.72
N VAL A 42 1.25 -0.33 -8.22
CA VAL A 42 2.27 -1.34 -7.99
C VAL A 42 3.06 -1.51 -9.29
N SER A 43 4.38 -1.49 -9.20
CA SER A 43 5.28 -1.67 -10.34
C SER A 43 6.42 -2.61 -9.94
N GLU A 44 6.82 -3.49 -10.85
CA GLU A 44 7.99 -4.35 -10.68
C GLU A 44 9.28 -3.50 -10.75
N VAL A 45 10.26 -3.85 -9.91
CA VAL A 45 11.62 -3.27 -9.90
C VAL A 45 12.54 -3.99 -10.86
#